data_AF-A0A1I3SDP0-F1
#
_entry.id   AF-A0A1I3SDP0-F1
#
_cell.length_a   1.000
_cell.length_b   1.000
_cell.length_c   1.000
_cell.angle_alpha   90.00
_cell.angle_beta   90.00
_cell.angle_gamma   90.00
#
_symmetry.space_group_name_H-M   'P 1'
#
loop_
_entity.id
_entity.type
_entity.pdbx_description
1 polymer ?
#
loop_
_entity_poly.entity_id
_entity_poly.type
_entity_poly.pdbx_seq_one_letter_code
_entity_poly.pdbx_strand_id
1 'polypeptide(L)'
;MQTLVEEGYSVPQITKTLRMNRTYGYELIKEKEPKKRVQNDEATLRQKIQELCGMFPTNGYRWIRIWLKKKYGINVNHKRVYRIMKELGLLSKPAHYQAKRKKKIGKIPVSRSNEHFQVDMTKIWCSQDGWGYLFAVIDAYDKEIVGYKFL
;
A
#
# COMPACT_ATOMS: atom_id res chain seq x y z
N MET A 1 45.60 -5.32 12.86
CA MET A 1 45.80 -6.31 11.79
C MET A 1 46.79 -5.79 10.77
N GLN A 2 46.50 -4.69 10.06
CA GLN A 2 47.41 -4.09 9.07
C GLN A 2 48.80 -3.76 9.64
N THR A 3 48.84 -3.05 10.77
CA THR A 3 50.07 -2.66 11.48
C THR A 3 50.94 -3.85 11.90
N LEU A 4 50.33 -4.91 12.44
CA LEU A 4 51.04 -6.12 12.86
C LEU A 4 51.57 -6.92 11.66
N VAL A 5 50.92 -6.84 10.49
CA VAL A 5 51.41 -7.45 9.25
C VAL A 5 52.56 -6.61 8.67
N GLU A 6 52.49 -5.28 8.77
CA GLU A 6 53.58 -4.35 8.39
C GLU A 6 54.82 -4.51 9.28
N GLU A 7 54.63 -4.82 10.57
CA GLU A 7 55.70 -5.20 11.52
C GLU A 7 56.30 -6.60 11.24
N GLY A 8 55.79 -7.33 10.24
CA GLY A 8 56.35 -8.60 9.77
C GLY A 8 55.74 -9.86 10.39
N TYR A 9 54.69 -9.75 11.22
CA TYR A 9 54.02 -10.93 11.79
C TYR A 9 53.08 -11.59 10.79
N SER A 10 53.04 -12.92 10.80
CA SER A 10 52.14 -13.67 9.90
C SER A 10 50.68 -13.63 10.37
N VAL A 11 49.74 -13.58 9.43
CA VAL A 11 48.29 -13.57 9.70
C VAL A 11 47.84 -14.75 10.60
N PRO A 12 48.36 -15.98 10.44
CA PRO A 12 48.02 -17.09 11.35
C PRO A 12 48.51 -16.87 12.79
N GLN A 13 49.68 -16.24 12.99
CA GLN A 13 50.19 -15.92 14.32
C GLN A 13 49.32 -14.84 14.98
N ILE A 14 49.05 -13.76 14.24
CA ILE A 14 48.24 -12.65 14.73
C ILE A 14 46.83 -13.12 15.11
N THR A 15 46.17 -13.89 14.23
CA THR A 15 44.80 -14.40 14.47
C THR A 15 44.74 -15.41 15.61
N LYS A 16 45.78 -16.25 15.80
CA LYS A 16 45.89 -17.16 16.95
C LYS A 16 46.05 -16.40 18.26
N THR A 17 46.91 -15.36 18.30
CA THR A 17 47.13 -14.53 19.49
C THR A 17 45.89 -13.71 19.84
N LEU A 18 45.23 -13.13 18.84
CA LEU A 18 44.00 -12.34 19.01
C LEU A 18 42.73 -13.19 19.20
N ARG A 19 42.84 -14.53 19.15
CA ARG A 19 41.71 -15.48 19.23
C ARG A 19 40.59 -15.18 18.20
N MET A 20 40.99 -14.81 17.00
CA MET A 20 40.08 -14.49 15.89
C MET A 20 40.08 -15.61 14.86
N ASN A 21 38.98 -15.73 14.10
CA ASN A 21 38.95 -16.63 12.95
C ASN A 21 39.94 -16.14 11.88
N ARG A 22 40.75 -17.06 11.34
CA ARG A 22 41.70 -16.80 10.25
C ARG A 22 41.04 -16.14 9.03
N THR A 23 39.84 -16.60 8.64
CA THR A 23 39.10 -16.03 7.50
C THR A 23 38.82 -14.55 7.69
N TYR A 24 38.36 -14.17 8.88
CA TYR A 24 38.09 -12.78 9.24
C TYR A 24 39.40 -11.96 9.30
N GLY A 25 40.50 -12.56 9.77
CA GLY A 25 41.82 -11.95 9.73
C GLY A 25 42.26 -11.57 8.31
N TYR A 26 42.07 -12.45 7.34
CA TYR A 26 42.36 -12.14 5.93
C TYR A 26 41.40 -11.11 5.32
N GLU A 27 40.11 -11.12 5.70
CA GLU A 27 39.14 -10.11 5.24
C GLU A 27 39.47 -8.68 5.71
N LEU A 28 40.14 -8.55 6.86
CA LEU A 28 40.56 -7.25 7.40
C LEU A 28 41.81 -6.69 6.72
N ILE A 29 42.67 -7.56 6.17
CA ILE A 29 43.88 -7.19 5.42
C ILE A 29 43.54 -6.89 3.97
N LYS A 30 42.50 -7.54 3.43
CA LYS A 30 42.02 -7.29 2.09
C LYS A 30 41.55 -5.85 1.97
N GLU A 31 42.18 -5.08 1.09
CA GLU A 31 41.69 -3.76 0.73
C GLU A 31 40.25 -3.90 0.21
N LYS A 32 39.31 -3.29 0.94
CA LYS A 32 37.94 -3.19 0.46
C LYS A 32 37.92 -2.10 -0.58
N GLU A 33 37.81 -2.48 -1.85
CA GLU A 33 37.37 -1.53 -2.85
C GLU A 33 36.08 -0.88 -2.34
N PRO A 34 35.99 0.46 -2.33
CA PRO A 34 34.75 1.11 -1.97
C PRO A 34 33.70 0.58 -2.93
N LYS A 35 32.72 -0.18 -2.42
CA LYS A 35 31.57 -0.61 -3.22
C LYS A 35 31.06 0.65 -3.89
N LYS A 36 31.19 0.74 -5.23
CA LYS A 36 30.63 1.85 -6.00
C LYS A 36 29.17 1.94 -5.60
N ARG A 37 28.84 2.83 -4.67
CA ARG A 37 27.48 3.30 -4.51
C ARG A 37 27.23 3.91 -5.87
N VAL A 38 26.45 3.21 -6.70
CA VAL A 38 25.96 3.78 -7.93
C VAL A 38 25.19 5.01 -7.48
N GLN A 39 25.87 6.16 -7.48
CA GLN A 39 25.29 7.48 -7.48
C GLN A 39 24.57 7.58 -8.82
N ASN A 40 23.51 6.79 -8.98
CA ASN A 40 22.51 7.04 -9.98
C ASN A 40 21.91 8.36 -9.53
N ASP A 41 22.30 9.43 -10.21
CA ASP A 41 21.98 10.81 -9.94
C ASP A 41 20.58 10.91 -9.37
N GLU A 42 20.52 11.18 -8.07
CA GLU A 42 19.24 11.26 -7.38
C GLU A 42 18.39 12.38 -7.98
N ALA A 43 19.05 13.43 -8.49
CA ALA A 43 18.44 14.50 -9.27
C ALA A 43 17.73 13.96 -10.53
N THR A 44 18.40 13.13 -11.34
CA THR A 44 17.82 12.53 -12.55
C THR A 44 16.65 11.62 -12.21
N LEU A 45 16.78 10.81 -11.15
CA LEU A 45 15.69 9.95 -10.70
C LEU A 45 14.46 10.75 -10.23
N ARG A 46 14.67 11.84 -9.48
CA ARG A 46 13.60 12.76 -9.06
C ARG A 46 12.89 13.38 -10.27
N GLN A 47 13.65 13.87 -11.25
CA GLN A 47 13.10 14.45 -12.48
C GLN A 47 12.26 13.43 -13.26
N LYS A 48 12.74 12.19 -13.43
CA LYS A 48 11.98 11.13 -14.11
C LYS A 48 10.73 10.72 -13.36
N ILE A 49 10.77 10.69 -12.02
CA ILE A 49 9.58 10.43 -11.20
C ILE A 49 8.55 11.54 -11.40
N GLN A 50 8.96 12.83 -11.38
CA GLN A 50 8.05 13.95 -11.64
C GLN A 50 7.42 13.89 -13.04
N GLU A 51 8.22 13.62 -14.08
CA GLU A 51 7.75 13.43 -15.46
C GLU A 51 6.66 12.34 -15.52
N LEU A 52 6.92 11.17 -14.93
CA LEU A 52 5.98 10.05 -14.93
C LEU A 52 4.72 10.34 -14.10
N CYS A 53 4.82 11.05 -12.98
CA CYS A 53 3.65 11.44 -12.20
C CYS A 53 2.79 12.44 -12.96
N GLY A 54 3.39 13.35 -13.74
CA GLY A 54 2.66 14.26 -14.63
C GLY A 54 1.94 13.54 -15.77
N MET A 55 2.57 12.52 -16.37
CA MET A 55 1.95 11.70 -17.42
C MET A 55 0.85 10.77 -16.88
N PHE A 56 1.00 10.28 -15.65
CA PHE A 56 0.11 9.28 -15.06
C PHE A 56 -0.32 9.67 -13.63
N PRO A 57 -1.24 10.65 -13.48
CA PRO A 57 -1.58 11.24 -12.19
C PRO A 57 -2.26 10.28 -11.20
N THR A 58 -2.87 9.19 -11.69
CA THR A 58 -3.51 8.16 -10.86
C THR A 58 -2.56 7.04 -10.43
N ASN A 59 -1.33 7.00 -10.97
CA ASN A 59 -0.40 5.92 -10.70
C ASN A 59 0.33 6.12 -9.36
N GLY A 60 0.13 5.17 -8.44
CA GLY A 60 0.91 5.11 -7.21
C GLY A 60 2.39 4.71 -7.45
N TYR A 61 3.21 4.84 -6.42
CA TYR A 61 4.67 4.61 -6.49
C TYR A 61 5.09 3.22 -7.02
N ARG A 62 4.24 2.19 -6.85
CA ARG A 62 4.48 0.85 -7.41
C ARG A 62 4.38 0.83 -8.93
N TRP A 63 3.42 1.55 -9.49
CA TRP A 63 3.25 1.73 -10.93
C TRP A 63 4.34 2.63 -11.50
N ILE A 64 4.69 3.71 -10.81
CA ILE A 64 5.81 4.58 -11.21
C ILE A 64 7.12 3.79 -11.31
N ARG A 65 7.40 2.87 -10.37
CA ARG A 65 8.54 1.95 -10.48
C ARG A 65 8.52 1.12 -11.79
N ILE A 66 7.36 0.59 -12.16
CA ILE A 66 7.23 -0.20 -13.40
C ILE A 66 7.55 0.68 -14.61
N TRP A 67 7.03 1.91 -14.65
CA TRP A 67 7.31 2.86 -15.72
C TRP A 67 8.77 3.30 -15.77
N LEU A 68 9.42 3.49 -14.62
CA LEU A 68 10.86 3.78 -14.55
C LEU A 68 11.69 2.68 -15.22
N LYS A 69 11.32 1.41 -14.98
CA LYS A 69 11.96 0.26 -15.64
C LYS A 69 11.63 0.21 -17.13
N LYS A 70 10.36 0.36 -17.51
CA LYS A 70 9.90 0.23 -18.91
C LYS A 70 10.40 1.35 -19.82
N LYS A 71 10.39 2.60 -19.37
CA LYS A 71 10.67 3.78 -20.20
C LYS A 71 12.14 4.20 -20.15
N TYR A 72 12.83 3.97 -19.02
CA TYR A 72 14.21 4.45 -18.82
C TYR A 72 15.20 3.34 -18.44
N GLY A 73 14.77 2.07 -18.35
CA GLY A 73 15.64 0.97 -17.92
C GLY A 73 16.09 1.06 -16.44
N ILE A 74 15.51 1.97 -15.66
CA ILE A 74 15.95 2.25 -14.29
C ILE A 74 15.38 1.20 -13.34
N ASN A 75 16.23 0.32 -12.82
CA ASN A 75 15.86 -0.67 -11.81
C ASN A 75 16.07 -0.10 -10.40
N VAL A 76 14.98 0.31 -9.75
CA VAL A 76 14.99 0.83 -8.38
C VAL A 76 14.00 0.09 -7.49
N ASN A 77 14.32 0.02 -6.20
CA ASN A 77 13.40 -0.53 -5.20
C ASN A 77 12.18 0.40 -5.04
N HIS A 78 10.99 -0.18 -4.94
CA HIS A 78 9.73 0.56 -4.75
C HIS A 78 9.76 1.44 -3.49
N LYS A 79 10.48 1.03 -2.43
CA LYS A 79 10.65 1.84 -1.21
C LYS A 79 11.39 3.16 -1.48
N ARG A 80 12.37 3.15 -2.40
CA ARG A 80 13.11 4.36 -2.80
C ARG A 80 12.21 5.31 -3.59
N VAL A 81 11.40 4.78 -4.50
CA VAL A 81 10.41 5.57 -5.27
C VAL A 81 9.38 6.19 -4.34
N TYR A 82 8.86 5.41 -3.38
CA TYR A 82 7.94 5.91 -2.36
C TYR A 82 8.55 7.08 -1.56
N ARG A 83 9.79 6.91 -1.06
CA ARG A 83 10.48 7.96 -0.31
C ARG A 83 10.62 9.25 -1.14
N ILE A 84 11.06 9.15 -2.38
CA ILE A 84 11.21 10.31 -3.27
C ILE A 84 9.85 10.96 -3.55
N MET A 85 8.81 10.20 -3.90
CA MET A 85 7.47 10.75 -4.11
C MET A 85 6.91 11.41 -2.86
N LYS A 86 7.19 10.86 -1.66
CA LYS A 86 6.79 11.44 -0.38
C LYS A 86 7.47 12.79 -0.14
N GLU A 87 8.79 12.85 -0.32
CA GLU A 87 9.57 14.09 -0.18
C GLU A 87 9.15 15.17 -1.18
N LEU A 88 8.75 14.77 -2.39
CA LEU A 88 8.26 15.69 -3.43
C LEU A 88 6.75 16.01 -3.32
N GLY A 89 6.03 15.47 -2.33
CA GLY A 89 4.59 15.69 -2.18
C GLY A 89 3.72 15.09 -3.29
N LEU A 90 4.22 14.10 -4.03
CA LEU A 90 3.57 13.48 -5.20
C LEU A 90 2.67 12.28 -4.84
N LEU A 91 2.52 11.96 -3.56
CA LEU A 91 1.64 10.87 -3.13
C LEU A 91 0.18 11.33 -3.17
N SER A 92 -0.67 10.59 -3.88
CA SER A 92 -2.11 10.82 -3.84
C SER A 92 -2.61 10.70 -2.40
N LYS A 93 -3.38 11.69 -1.95
CA LYS A 93 -4.12 11.61 -0.70
C LYS A 93 -5.24 10.57 -0.87
N PRO A 94 -5.51 9.73 0.14
CA PRO A 94 -6.67 8.87 0.11
C PRO A 94 -7.92 9.73 -0.09
N ALA A 95 -8.69 9.42 -1.13
CA ALA A 95 -9.95 10.09 -1.37
C ALA A 95 -10.95 9.63 -0.30
N HIS A 96 -11.28 10.51 0.64
CA HIS A 96 -12.40 10.29 1.54
C HIS A 96 -13.69 10.59 0.79
N TYR A 97 -14.23 9.58 0.10
CA TYR A 97 -15.56 9.67 -0.48
C TYR A 97 -16.58 9.61 0.66
N GLN A 98 -16.92 10.77 1.23
CA GLN A 98 -18.12 10.86 2.03
C GLN A 98 -19.32 10.65 1.10
N ALA A 99 -20.10 9.61 1.37
CA ALA A 99 -21.37 9.41 0.67
C ALA A 99 -22.25 10.64 0.94
N LYS A 100 -22.35 11.55 -0.04
CA LYS A 100 -23.25 12.69 -0.01
C LYS A 100 -24.69 12.18 -0.15
N ARG A 101 -25.22 11.54 0.90
CA ARG A 101 -26.64 11.23 0.98
C ARG A 101 -27.36 12.54 1.26
N LYS A 102 -27.90 13.19 0.23
CA LYS A 102 -28.98 14.17 0.44
C LYS A 102 -30.12 13.38 1.09
N LYS A 103 -30.35 13.60 2.38
CA LYS A 103 -31.61 13.14 3.01
C LYS A 103 -32.72 13.87 2.24
N LYS A 104 -33.50 13.15 1.44
CA LYS A 104 -34.80 13.67 1.00
C LYS A 104 -35.64 13.76 2.27
N ILE A 105 -35.75 14.95 2.83
CA ILE A 105 -36.59 15.20 4.01
C ILE A 105 -38.01 15.33 3.47
N GLY A 106 -38.84 14.34 3.76
CA GLY A 106 -40.25 14.32 3.40
C GLY A 106 -40.88 13.01 3.85
N LYS A 107 -41.98 13.08 4.61
CA LYS A 107 -42.86 11.93 4.79
C LYS A 107 -43.63 11.74 3.49
N ILE A 108 -43.80 10.50 3.04
CA ILE A 108 -44.75 10.21 1.96
C ILE A 108 -46.14 10.56 2.51
N PRO A 109 -46.90 11.47 1.87
CA PRO A 109 -48.21 11.85 2.35
C PRO A 109 -49.17 10.67 2.15
N VAL A 110 -49.44 9.94 3.22
CA VAL A 110 -50.46 8.87 3.28
C VAL A 110 -51.49 9.23 4.32
N SER A 111 -52.76 9.03 3.97
CA SER A 111 -53.92 9.41 4.78
C SER A 111 -54.59 8.21 5.46
N ARG A 112 -54.42 7.01 4.90
CA ARG A 112 -54.97 5.75 5.42
C ARG A 112 -54.09 4.54 5.07
N SER A 113 -54.33 3.43 5.77
CA SER A 113 -53.76 2.11 5.47
C SER A 113 -54.14 1.65 4.04
N ASN A 114 -53.26 0.85 3.43
CA ASN A 114 -53.35 0.31 2.06
C ASN A 114 -53.36 1.36 0.93
N GLU A 115 -52.86 2.57 1.19
CA GLU A 115 -52.73 3.63 0.17
C GLU A 115 -51.39 3.56 -0.58
N HIS A 116 -50.33 3.16 0.12
CA HIS A 116 -48.99 3.10 -0.45
C HIS A 116 -48.15 2.02 0.24
N PHE A 117 -47.48 1.18 -0.56
CA PHE A 117 -46.59 0.15 -0.07
C PHE A 117 -45.13 0.47 -0.42
N GLN A 118 -44.25 0.26 0.53
CA GLN A 118 -42.82 0.30 0.36
C GLN A 118 -42.28 -1.12 0.33
N VAL A 119 -41.25 -1.35 -0.47
CA VAL A 119 -40.57 -2.63 -0.53
C VAL A 119 -39.13 -2.41 -0.09
N ASP A 120 -38.67 -3.22 0.85
CA ASP A 120 -37.28 -3.25 1.27
C ASP A 120 -36.75 -4.68 1.27
N MET A 121 -35.45 -4.81 1.00
CA MET A 121 -34.75 -6.08 1.04
C MET A 121 -33.64 -5.97 2.08
N THR A 122 -33.67 -6.87 3.06
CA THR A 122 -32.61 -6.99 4.06
C THR A 122 -32.06 -8.41 4.07
N LYS A 123 -30.86 -8.57 4.62
CA LYS A 123 -30.29 -9.89 4.90
C LYS A 123 -30.35 -10.14 6.40
N ILE A 124 -30.81 -11.33 6.78
CA ILE A 124 -30.85 -11.76 8.18
C ILE A 124 -29.95 -12.96 8.37
N TRP A 125 -29.35 -13.07 9.54
CA TRP A 125 -28.54 -14.22 9.90
C TRP A 125 -29.44 -15.33 10.44
N CYS A 126 -29.48 -16.46 9.74
CA CYS A 126 -30.31 -17.64 10.02
C CYS A 126 -29.50 -18.77 10.69
N SER A 127 -28.50 -18.42 11.50
CA SER A 127 -27.71 -19.40 12.25
C SER A 127 -27.06 -20.47 11.36
N GLN A 128 -27.51 -21.73 11.43
CA GLN A 128 -26.95 -22.86 10.68
C GLN A 128 -27.13 -22.72 9.16
N ASP A 129 -28.19 -22.05 8.72
CA ASP A 129 -28.50 -21.83 7.31
C ASP A 129 -27.74 -20.64 6.70
N GLY A 130 -26.97 -19.90 7.51
CA GLY A 130 -26.17 -18.77 7.08
C GLY A 130 -27.00 -17.49 6.86
N TRP A 131 -26.62 -16.67 5.88
CA TRP A 131 -27.34 -15.43 5.56
C TRP A 131 -28.52 -15.71 4.61
N GLY A 132 -29.73 -15.40 5.04
CA GLY A 132 -30.94 -15.42 4.20
C GLY A 132 -31.36 -14.01 3.77
N TYR A 133 -32.05 -13.90 2.64
CA TYR A 133 -32.57 -12.61 2.14
C TYR A 133 -34.08 -12.53 2.37
N LEU A 134 -34.50 -11.48 3.07
CA LEU A 134 -35.90 -11.16 3.33
C LEU A 134 -36.32 -10.00 2.42
N PHE A 135 -37.33 -10.25 1.59
CA PHE A 135 -38.07 -9.22 0.86
C PHE A 135 -39.35 -8.95 1.63
N ALA A 136 -39.53 -7.72 2.11
CA ALA A 136 -40.72 -7.31 2.85
C ALA A 136 -41.46 -6.19 2.11
N VAL A 137 -42.78 -6.31 2.07
CA VAL A 137 -43.71 -5.27 1.64
C VAL A 137 -44.30 -4.65 2.90
N ILE A 138 -44.10 -3.35 3.06
CA ILE A 138 -44.42 -2.59 4.27
C ILE A 138 -45.43 -1.51 3.89
N ASP A 139 -46.54 -1.41 4.62
CA ASP A 139 -47.48 -0.30 4.45
C ASP A 139 -46.85 1.01 4.94
N ALA A 140 -46.95 2.06 4.13
CA ALA A 140 -46.38 3.35 4.44
C ALA A 140 -47.13 4.11 5.55
N TYR A 141 -48.38 3.75 5.87
CA TYR A 141 -49.21 4.39 6.88
C TYR A 141 -48.95 3.82 8.28
N ASP A 142 -49.33 2.56 8.51
CA ASP A 142 -49.28 1.89 9.83
C ASP A 142 -47.93 1.19 10.10
N LYS A 143 -47.08 1.04 9.07
CA LYS A 143 -45.78 0.35 9.13
C LYS A 143 -45.87 -1.16 9.34
N GLU A 144 -47.03 -1.75 9.07
CA GLU A 144 -47.20 -3.20 9.12
C GLU A 144 -46.59 -3.87 7.89
N ILE A 145 -46.09 -5.10 8.08
CA ILE A 145 -45.64 -5.94 6.98
C ILE A 145 -46.87 -6.64 6.39
N VAL A 146 -47.26 -6.23 5.19
CA VAL A 146 -48.43 -6.79 4.49
C VAL A 146 -48.09 -8.03 3.67
N GLY A 147 -46.81 -8.27 3.41
CA GLY A 147 -46.33 -9.47 2.73
C GLY A 147 -44.82 -9.60 2.81
N TYR A 148 -44.33 -10.83 2.77
CA TYR A 148 -42.89 -11.08 2.72
C TYR A 148 -42.56 -12.38 1.99
N LYS A 149 -41.30 -12.48 1.52
CA LYS A 149 -40.73 -13.70 0.95
C LYS A 149 -39.28 -13.85 1.39
N PHE A 150 -38.94 -15.06 1.84
CA PHE A 150 -37.55 -15.49 2.02
C PHE A 150 -37.01 -16.08 0.72
N LEU A 151 -35.80 -15.67 0.34
CA LEU A 151 -34.99 -16.28 -0.71
C LEU A 151 -33.82 -17.05 -0.11
#